data_AF-A0A7L1IB01-F1
#
_entry.id   AF-A0A7L1IB01-F1
#
_cell.length_a   1.000
_cell.length_b   1.000
_cell.length_c   1.000
_cell.angle_alpha   90.00
_cell.angle_beta   90.00
_cell.angle_gamma   90.00
#
_symmetry.space_group_name_H-M   'P 1'
#
loop_
_entity.id
_entity.type
_entity.pdbx_description
1 polymer ?
#
loop_
_entity_poly.entity_id
_entity_poly.type
_entity_poly.pdbx_seq_one_letter_code
_entity_poly.pdbx_strand_id
1 'polypeptide(L)'
;GARPCSPKYFGRDAMVCVCNATYCDTLDPVVLPAPGTYVKYESSKAGKRLERSEGSFQHSLRAPGLLLTLNVSTLYQHVKGFGGSLSDAAAINVLALSQPAQDNLLRSYFSESGIEYNLVRLPMACSDFSVRPYSYDDVPHDYELKHFRLAEEDVELKV
;
A
#
# COMPACT_ATOMS: atom_id res chain seq x y z
N GLY A 1 -1.51 -12.91 -14.27
CA GLY A 1 -2.54 -13.89 -13.92
C GLY A 1 -2.88 -13.65 -12.47
N ALA A 2 -3.90 -12.84 -12.21
CA ALA A 2 -4.31 -12.46 -10.87
C ALA A 2 -4.60 -13.69 -10.00
N ARG A 3 -4.24 -13.60 -8.72
CA ARG A 3 -4.59 -14.60 -7.70
C ARG A 3 -5.67 -13.99 -6.82
N PRO A 4 -6.81 -14.68 -6.61
CA PRO A 4 -7.91 -14.11 -5.83
C PRO A 4 -7.55 -13.98 -4.35
N CYS A 5 -8.28 -13.15 -3.61
CA CYS A 5 -8.23 -13.11 -2.16
C CYS A 5 -8.58 -14.49 -1.56
N SER A 6 -7.82 -14.95 -0.56
CA SER A 6 -8.21 -16.09 0.30
C SER A 6 -8.88 -15.56 1.57
N PRO A 7 -10.23 -15.54 1.65
CA PRO A 7 -10.93 -14.79 2.68
C PRO A 7 -10.89 -15.51 4.03
N LYS A 8 -10.64 -14.75 5.10
CA LYS A 8 -10.85 -15.18 6.49
C LYS A 8 -11.64 -14.13 7.25
N TYR A 9 -12.65 -14.58 7.98
CA TYR A 9 -13.57 -13.73 8.73
C TYR A 9 -13.25 -13.75 10.22
N PHE A 10 -13.16 -12.55 10.82
CA PHE A 10 -13.00 -12.32 12.24
C PHE A 10 -14.26 -11.63 12.76
N GLY A 11 -15.24 -12.42 13.18
CA GLY A 11 -16.58 -11.91 13.51
C GLY A 11 -17.43 -11.66 12.25
N ARG A 12 -18.49 -10.85 12.38
CA ARG A 12 -19.50 -10.69 11.32
C ARG A 12 -19.07 -9.76 10.18
N ASP A 13 -18.20 -8.79 10.46
CA ASP A 13 -17.96 -7.65 9.57
C ASP A 13 -16.48 -7.42 9.18
N ALA A 14 -15.55 -8.22 9.71
CA ALA A 14 -14.13 -8.08 9.39
C ALA A 14 -13.65 -9.28 8.55
N MET A 15 -13.42 -9.03 7.26
CA MET A 15 -12.83 -10.00 6.33
C MET A 15 -11.45 -9.52 5.88
N VAL A 16 -10.46 -10.40 5.97
CA VAL A 16 -9.10 -10.18 5.48
C VAL A 16 -8.73 -11.19 4.39
N CYS A 17 -7.79 -10.83 3.53
CA CYS A 17 -7.15 -11.75 2.59
C CYS A 17 -5.92 -12.37 3.25
N VAL A 18 -5.91 -13.68 3.38
CA VAL A 18 -4.83 -14.41 4.04
C VAL A 18 -3.69 -14.65 3.06
N CYS A 19 -2.52 -14.15 3.43
CA CYS A 19 -1.26 -14.44 2.76
C CYS A 19 -0.33 -15.25 3.66
N ASN A 20 0.55 -16.03 3.05
CA ASN A 20 1.60 -16.81 3.71
C ASN A 20 2.82 -16.93 2.78
N ALA A 21 3.77 -17.81 3.12
CA ALA A 21 4.99 -18.02 2.34
C ALA A 21 4.75 -18.52 0.90
N THR A 22 3.67 -19.26 0.66
CA THR A 22 3.40 -19.91 -0.64
C THR A 22 2.24 -19.27 -1.40
N TYR A 23 1.48 -18.37 -0.77
CA TYR A 23 0.29 -17.79 -1.35
C TYR A 23 0.07 -16.35 -0.89
N CYS A 24 -0.27 -15.48 -1.84
CA CYS A 24 -0.87 -14.17 -1.57
C CYS A 24 -1.66 -13.72 -2.80
N ASP A 25 -2.74 -12.98 -2.61
CA ASP A 25 -3.51 -12.42 -3.71
C ASP A 25 -2.69 -11.40 -4.51
N THR A 26 -2.97 -11.30 -5.81
CA THR A 26 -2.24 -10.44 -6.73
C THR A 26 -3.19 -9.89 -7.77
N LEU A 27 -2.90 -8.69 -8.25
CA LEU A 27 -3.66 -8.02 -9.29
C LEU A 27 -3.02 -8.27 -10.66
N ASP A 28 -3.85 -8.23 -11.70
CA ASP A 28 -3.32 -8.10 -13.06
C ASP A 28 -2.93 -6.64 -13.32
N PRO A 29 -1.86 -6.38 -14.10
CA PRO A 29 -1.44 -5.02 -14.43
C PRO A 29 -2.57 -4.17 -15.00
N VAL A 30 -2.57 -2.88 -14.67
CA VAL A 30 -3.56 -1.94 -15.21
C VAL A 30 -3.24 -1.67 -16.68
N VAL A 31 -4.12 -2.10 -17.57
CA VAL A 31 -4.02 -1.87 -19.01
C VAL A 31 -5.13 -0.93 -19.46
N LEU A 32 -4.79 0.01 -20.34
CA LEU A 32 -5.78 0.91 -20.94
C LEU A 32 -6.80 0.09 -21.75
N PRO A 33 -8.10 0.24 -21.48
CA PRO A 33 -9.13 -0.44 -22.26
C PRO A 33 -9.21 0.12 -23.68
N ALA A 34 -9.86 -0.63 -24.57
CA ALA A 34 -10.14 -0.18 -25.93
C ALA A 34 -10.97 1.12 -25.92
N PRO A 35 -10.82 2.01 -26.92
CA PRO A 35 -11.65 3.21 -27.03
C PRO A 35 -13.15 2.87 -26.99
N GLY A 36 -13.91 3.61 -26.17
CA GLY A 36 -15.35 3.37 -25.96
C GLY A 36 -15.69 2.38 -24.85
N THR A 37 -14.70 1.78 -24.19
CA THR A 37 -14.90 0.92 -23.00
C THR A 37 -14.22 1.49 -21.75
N TYR A 38 -14.61 0.96 -20.59
CA TYR A 38 -14.03 1.32 -19.30
C TYR A 38 -13.79 0.06 -18.47
N VAL A 39 -12.82 0.14 -17.55
CA VAL A 39 -12.56 -0.87 -16.53
C VAL A 39 -13.09 -0.36 -15.19
N LYS A 40 -13.73 -1.25 -14.43
CA LYS A 40 -14.21 -1.00 -13.08
C LYS A 40 -13.57 -2.00 -12.11
N TYR A 41 -13.02 -1.48 -11.03
CA TYR A 41 -12.53 -2.28 -9.89
C TYR A 41 -13.49 -2.10 -8.71
N GLU A 42 -13.94 -3.19 -8.12
CA GLU A 42 -14.92 -3.18 -7.03
C GLU A 42 -14.40 -3.88 -5.78
N SER A 43 -14.50 -3.20 -4.63
CA SER A 43 -14.31 -3.78 -3.30
C SER A 43 -15.58 -3.58 -2.47
N SER A 44 -15.98 -4.59 -1.70
CA SER A 44 -17.23 -4.52 -0.94
C SER A 44 -17.15 -5.22 0.41
N LYS A 45 -18.05 -4.85 1.33
CA LYS A 45 -18.23 -5.53 2.62
C LYS A 45 -18.57 -7.02 2.46
N ALA A 46 -19.31 -7.36 1.40
CA ALA A 46 -19.67 -8.74 1.06
C ALA A 46 -18.49 -9.60 0.61
N GLY A 47 -17.32 -8.98 0.33
CA GLY A 47 -16.07 -9.71 0.17
C GLY A 47 -15.34 -9.49 -1.14
N LYS A 48 -15.86 -8.64 -2.05
CA LYS A 48 -15.11 -8.27 -3.26
C LYS A 48 -13.82 -7.52 -2.88
N ARG A 49 -12.74 -7.79 -3.60
CA ARG A 49 -11.40 -7.22 -3.37
C ARG A 49 -10.78 -6.87 -4.72
N LEU A 50 -10.89 -5.59 -5.09
CA LEU A 50 -10.45 -5.05 -6.38
C LEU A 50 -10.88 -5.94 -7.57
N GLU A 51 -12.12 -6.42 -7.51
CA GLU A 51 -12.67 -7.29 -8.55
C GLU A 51 -12.81 -6.50 -9.85
N ARG A 52 -12.11 -6.96 -10.89
CA ARG A 52 -12.08 -6.31 -12.20
C ARG A 52 -13.30 -6.70 -13.03
N SER A 53 -13.93 -5.70 -13.63
CA SER A 53 -15.00 -5.86 -14.63
C SER A 53 -14.88 -4.79 -15.71
N GLU A 54 -15.55 -4.98 -16.84
CA GLU A 54 -15.52 -4.05 -17.97
C GLU A 54 -16.93 -3.61 -18.36
N GLY A 55 -17.04 -2.45 -18.98
CA GLY A 55 -18.28 -1.98 -19.58
C GLY A 55 -18.02 -1.05 -20.76
N SER A 56 -19.08 -0.61 -21.43
CA SER A 56 -19.00 0.27 -22.59
C SER A 56 -19.72 1.58 -22.34
N PHE A 57 -19.20 2.66 -22.90
CA PHE A 57 -19.89 3.95 -22.88
C PHE A 57 -21.07 3.92 -23.84
N GLN A 58 -22.18 4.54 -23.41
CA GLN A 58 -23.36 4.71 -24.24
C GLN A 58 -23.35 6.12 -24.86
N HIS A 59 -23.81 6.23 -26.10
CA HIS A 59 -23.91 7.53 -26.79
C HIS A 59 -25.07 8.40 -26.29
N SER A 60 -26.12 7.80 -25.73
CA SER A 60 -27.28 8.51 -25.21
C SER A 60 -27.59 8.08 -23.79
N LEU A 61 -27.84 9.07 -22.93
CA LEU A 61 -28.26 8.85 -21.55
C LEU A 61 -29.78 8.69 -21.51
N ARG A 62 -30.28 7.57 -20.99
CA ARG A 62 -31.66 7.51 -20.50
C ARG A 62 -31.66 8.05 -19.08
N ALA A 63 -32.50 9.05 -18.83
CA ALA A 63 -32.51 9.92 -17.65
C ALA A 63 -32.00 9.25 -16.35
N PRO A 64 -30.80 9.59 -15.86
CA PRO A 64 -30.28 8.97 -14.64
C PRO A 64 -30.73 9.76 -13.40
N GLY A 65 -30.94 9.06 -12.28
CA GLY A 65 -31.19 9.70 -10.99
C GLY A 65 -30.01 10.59 -10.57
N LEU A 66 -28.81 10.02 -10.42
CA LEU A 66 -27.57 10.76 -10.15
C LEU A 66 -26.70 10.82 -11.40
N LEU A 67 -26.27 12.03 -11.77
CA LEU A 67 -25.35 12.26 -12.88
C LEU A 67 -24.07 12.95 -12.38
N LEU A 68 -22.92 12.35 -12.66
CA LEU A 68 -21.59 12.92 -12.38
C LEU A 68 -20.96 13.34 -13.71
N THR A 69 -20.64 14.62 -13.85
CA THR A 69 -20.06 15.18 -15.08
C THR A 69 -18.64 15.66 -14.84
N LEU A 70 -17.69 15.15 -15.63
CA LEU A 70 -16.28 15.53 -15.57
C LEU A 70 -16.00 16.71 -16.51
N ASN A 71 -15.43 17.80 -15.98
CA ASN A 71 -14.90 18.89 -16.79
C ASN A 71 -13.38 18.79 -16.88
N VAL A 72 -12.87 18.35 -18.03
CA VAL A 72 -11.42 18.13 -18.26
C VAL A 72 -10.62 19.42 -18.46
N SER A 73 -11.28 20.58 -18.60
CA SER A 73 -10.61 21.89 -18.71
C SER A 73 -10.30 22.52 -17.35
N THR A 74 -10.95 22.06 -16.28
CA THR A 74 -10.70 22.52 -14.92
C THR A 74 -9.63 21.64 -14.28
N LEU A 75 -8.44 22.20 -14.10
CA LEU A 75 -7.30 21.50 -13.51
C LEU A 75 -7.10 21.94 -12.05
N TYR A 76 -6.52 21.03 -11.26
CA TYR A 76 -6.17 21.26 -9.85
C TYR A 76 -4.72 20.82 -9.59
N GLN A 77 -4.43 20.23 -8.44
CA GLN A 77 -3.09 19.78 -8.07
C GLN A 77 -2.61 18.57 -8.87
N HIS A 78 -1.29 18.47 -9.04
CA HIS A 78 -0.65 17.23 -9.45
C HIS A 78 -0.52 16.27 -8.25
N VAL A 79 -0.71 14.97 -8.49
CA VAL A 79 -0.56 13.94 -7.47
C VAL A 79 0.90 13.45 -7.47
N LYS A 80 1.58 13.58 -6.33
CA LYS A 80 2.96 13.11 -6.16
C LYS A 80 3.04 11.58 -6.05
N GLY A 81 2.15 10.97 -5.28
CA GLY A 81 2.18 9.53 -5.04
C GLY A 81 1.37 9.08 -3.83
N PHE A 82 1.47 7.78 -3.55
CA PHE A 82 0.83 7.08 -2.44
C PHE A 82 1.83 6.11 -1.80
N GLY A 83 1.68 5.88 -0.50
CA GLY A 83 2.72 5.19 0.25
C GLY A 83 2.39 4.90 1.70
N GLY A 84 3.38 4.40 2.42
CA GLY A 84 3.32 4.08 3.84
C GLY A 84 4.55 4.56 4.61
N SER A 85 4.57 4.32 5.92
CA SER A 85 5.74 4.60 6.76
C SER A 85 6.49 3.31 7.07
N LEU A 86 7.81 3.28 6.88
CA LEU A 86 8.67 2.21 7.36
C LEU A 86 9.22 2.59 8.75
N SER A 87 8.39 2.40 9.77
CA SER A 87 8.78 2.54 11.18
C SER A 87 9.50 1.29 11.70
N ASP A 88 10.14 1.40 12.86
CA ASP A 88 10.79 0.26 13.52
C ASP A 88 9.79 -0.89 13.73
N ALA A 89 8.58 -0.61 14.23
CA ALA A 89 7.52 -1.61 14.36
C ALA A 89 7.15 -2.28 13.01
N ALA A 90 7.07 -1.51 11.92
CA ALA A 90 6.77 -2.09 10.61
C ALA A 90 7.90 -3.03 10.15
N ALA A 91 9.15 -2.59 10.26
CA ALA A 91 10.32 -3.38 9.90
C ALA A 91 10.43 -4.67 10.73
N ILE A 92 10.27 -4.57 12.06
CA ILE A 92 10.27 -5.73 12.98
C ILE A 92 9.21 -6.76 12.59
N ASN A 93 7.98 -6.31 12.31
CA ASN A 93 6.88 -7.23 11.95
C ASN A 93 7.09 -7.88 10.58
N VAL A 94 7.65 -7.16 9.60
CA VAL A 94 7.98 -7.73 8.30
C VAL A 94 9.09 -8.76 8.45
N LEU A 95 10.20 -8.41 9.12
CA LEU A 95 11.35 -9.29 9.29
C LEU A 95 11.07 -10.52 10.15
N ALA A 96 10.04 -10.48 11.00
CA ALA A 96 9.57 -11.64 11.76
C ALA A 96 8.91 -12.72 10.88
N LEU A 97 8.55 -12.42 9.63
CA LEU A 97 8.03 -13.40 8.67
C LEU A 97 9.17 -14.23 8.04
N SER A 98 8.85 -15.39 7.46
CA SER A 98 9.80 -16.11 6.60
C SER A 98 10.08 -15.32 5.31
N GLN A 99 11.27 -15.47 4.73
CA GLN A 99 11.66 -14.71 3.52
C GLN A 99 10.61 -14.74 2.40
N PRO A 100 10.00 -15.88 2.01
CA PRO A 100 8.99 -15.89 0.95
C PRO A 100 7.71 -15.12 1.33
N ALA A 101 7.35 -15.07 2.62
CA ALA A 101 6.22 -14.29 3.10
C ALA A 101 6.54 -12.79 3.14
N GLN A 102 7.78 -12.41 3.48
CA GLN A 102 8.28 -11.04 3.35
C GLN A 102 8.18 -10.58 1.89
N ASP A 103 8.65 -11.39 0.95
CA ASP A 103 8.60 -11.08 -0.48
C ASP A 103 7.16 -10.88 -0.96
N ASN A 104 6.23 -11.78 -0.57
CA ASN A 104 4.82 -11.62 -0.91
C ASN A 104 4.25 -10.30 -0.34
N LEU A 105 4.55 -9.96 0.91
CA LEU A 105 4.09 -8.72 1.55
C LEU A 105 4.64 -7.47 0.84
N LEU A 106 5.95 -7.44 0.57
CA LEU A 106 6.59 -6.31 -0.12
C LEU A 106 6.05 -6.15 -1.54
N ARG A 107 5.84 -7.26 -2.25
CA ARG A 107 5.23 -7.24 -3.59
C ARG A 107 3.80 -6.71 -3.55
N SER A 108 2.99 -7.08 -2.56
CA SER A 108 1.63 -6.54 -2.41
C SER A 108 1.62 -5.00 -2.35
N TYR A 109 2.62 -4.38 -1.70
CA TYR A 109 2.73 -2.93 -1.64
C TYR A 109 3.41 -2.30 -2.85
N PHE A 110 4.56 -2.82 -3.29
CA PHE A 110 5.48 -2.09 -4.18
C PHE A 110 5.57 -2.61 -5.62
N SER A 111 5.00 -3.77 -5.94
CA SER A 111 5.11 -4.34 -7.30
C SER A 111 3.90 -4.07 -8.17
N GLU A 112 4.06 -4.19 -9.49
CA GLU A 112 2.99 -4.08 -10.52
C GLU A 112 1.87 -5.14 -10.35
N SER A 113 2.14 -6.21 -9.61
CA SER A 113 1.15 -7.23 -9.24
C SER A 113 0.45 -6.93 -7.90
N GLY A 114 0.77 -5.80 -7.28
CA GLY A 114 0.23 -5.29 -6.03
C GLY A 114 -0.43 -3.93 -6.25
N ILE A 115 -0.28 -3.00 -5.30
CA ILE A 115 -0.89 -1.66 -5.35
C ILE A 115 0.10 -0.53 -5.69
N GLU A 116 1.32 -0.87 -6.09
CA GLU A 116 2.32 0.04 -6.68
C GLU A 116 2.59 1.32 -5.86
N TYR A 117 2.82 1.17 -4.54
CA TYR A 117 3.34 2.25 -3.71
C TYR A 117 4.60 2.85 -4.31
N ASN A 118 4.67 4.17 -4.34
CA ASN A 118 5.81 4.92 -4.86
C ASN A 118 6.38 5.92 -3.85
N LEU A 119 5.88 5.92 -2.62
CA LEU A 119 6.38 6.73 -1.50
C LEU A 119 6.60 5.86 -0.25
N VAL A 120 7.70 6.13 0.45
CA VAL A 120 7.97 5.57 1.78
C VAL A 120 8.38 6.72 2.71
N ARG A 121 7.71 6.82 3.86
CA ARG A 121 8.10 7.74 4.94
C ARG A 121 9.01 7.01 5.92
N LEU A 122 10.20 7.54 6.14
CA LEU A 122 11.17 7.01 7.10
C LEU A 122 11.24 7.94 8.32
N PRO A 123 10.87 7.48 9.53
CA PRO A 123 11.18 8.20 10.76
C PRO A 123 12.70 8.32 10.94
N MET A 124 13.16 9.51 11.34
CA MET A 124 14.55 9.74 11.74
C MET A 124 14.67 9.42 13.23
N ALA A 125 15.47 8.40 13.54
CA ALA A 125 15.55 7.76 14.85
C ALA A 125 14.20 7.19 15.33
N CYS A 126 13.92 7.25 16.63
CA CYS A 126 12.72 6.63 17.20
C CYS A 126 11.42 7.39 16.91
N SER A 127 10.31 6.67 17.03
CA SER A 127 8.98 7.26 17.25
C SER A 127 8.23 6.49 18.35
N ASP A 128 6.98 6.83 18.60
CA ASP A 128 6.03 6.04 19.38
C ASP A 128 5.84 4.59 18.87
N PHE A 129 6.18 4.30 17.61
CA PHE A 129 6.22 2.97 17.00
C PHE A 129 7.62 2.34 17.04
N SER A 130 8.44 2.73 18.01
CA SER A 130 9.73 2.11 18.34
C SER A 130 9.65 1.37 19.67
N VAL A 131 10.48 0.34 19.84
CA VAL A 131 10.50 -0.47 21.10
C VAL A 131 11.22 0.23 22.25
N ARG A 132 11.97 1.29 21.97
CA ARG A 132 12.70 2.12 22.93
C ARG A 132 12.84 3.55 22.39
N PRO A 133 12.97 4.56 23.25
CA PRO A 133 13.38 5.89 22.83
C PRO A 133 14.88 5.91 22.46
N TYR A 134 15.22 6.59 21.37
CA TYR A 134 16.58 6.91 20.96
C TYR A 134 16.62 8.06 19.97
N SER A 135 17.73 8.78 19.93
CA SER A 135 18.09 9.65 18.82
C SER A 135 19.38 9.16 18.16
N TYR A 136 19.85 9.88 17.13
CA TYR A 136 21.14 9.57 16.52
C TYR A 136 22.32 10.13 17.31
N ASP A 137 22.07 10.99 18.29
CA ASP A 137 23.10 11.56 19.17
C ASP A 137 22.53 11.83 20.57
N ASP A 138 22.54 10.78 21.40
CA ASP A 138 22.04 10.83 22.78
C ASP A 138 23.14 11.26 23.79
N VAL A 139 24.31 11.73 23.33
CA VAL A 139 25.39 12.23 24.20
C VAL A 139 25.11 13.68 24.63
N PRO A 140 24.96 13.97 25.94
CA PRO A 140 24.69 15.34 26.39
C PRO A 140 25.76 16.34 25.95
N HIS A 141 25.33 17.50 25.44
CA HIS A 141 26.19 18.61 25.00
C HIS A 141 27.11 18.32 23.80
N ASP A 142 26.82 17.31 22.98
CA ASP A 142 27.56 17.06 21.73
C ASP A 142 27.11 17.98 20.58
N TYR A 143 27.32 19.30 20.74
CA TYR A 143 26.94 20.28 19.71
C TYR A 143 27.74 20.14 18.41
N GLU A 144 28.86 19.40 18.43
CA GLU A 144 29.70 19.11 17.27
C GLU A 144 29.34 17.78 16.59
N LEU A 145 28.34 17.04 17.10
CA LEU A 145 27.85 15.75 16.58
C LEU A 145 28.96 14.69 16.44
N LYS A 146 29.94 14.67 17.35
CA LYS A 146 31.07 13.73 17.32
C LYS A 146 30.65 12.28 17.52
N HIS A 147 29.51 12.05 18.17
CA HIS A 147 28.98 10.73 18.47
C HIS A 147 27.73 10.38 17.64
N PHE A 148 27.37 11.22 16.67
CA PHE A 148 26.26 10.95 15.77
C PHE A 148 26.47 9.61 15.06
N ARG A 149 25.50 8.70 15.18
CA ARG A 149 25.48 7.43 14.46
C ARG A 149 24.06 6.93 14.26
N LEU A 150 23.86 6.21 13.16
CA LEU A 150 22.63 5.44 12.97
C LEU A 150 22.52 4.35 14.04
N ALA A 151 21.30 4.05 14.45
CA ALA A 151 21.04 2.99 15.42
C ALA A 151 20.96 1.64 14.70
N GLU A 152 21.01 0.54 15.47
CA GLU A 152 20.84 -0.82 14.94
C GLU A 152 19.50 -0.96 14.20
N GLU A 153 18.46 -0.29 14.69
CA GLU A 153 17.14 -0.25 14.04
C GLU A 153 17.19 0.33 12.61
N ASP A 154 18.09 1.26 12.31
CA ASP A 154 18.23 1.79 10.96
C ASP A 154 19.00 0.82 10.06
N VAL A 155 20.15 0.31 10.53
CA VAL A 155 21.09 -0.45 9.68
C VAL A 155 20.74 -1.92 9.51
N GLU A 156 20.03 -2.53 10.47
CA GLU A 156 19.65 -3.95 10.41
C GLU A 156 18.18 -4.16 10.04
N LEU A 157 17.31 -3.14 10.20
CA LEU A 157 15.86 -3.30 9.99
C LEU A 157 15.29 -2.45 8.85
N LYS A 158 15.70 -1.17 8.74
CA LYS A 158 15.05 -0.21 7.82
C LYS A 158 15.77 -0.05 6.48
N VAL A 159 17.08 -0.29 6.43
CA VAL A 159 17.95 -0.17 5.25
C VAL A 159 18.24 -1.55 4.69
#